data_AF-A0A2V8UK40-F1
#
_entry.id   AF-A0A2V8UK40-F1
#
_cell.length_a   1.000
_cell.length_b   1.000
_cell.length_c   1.000
_cell.angle_alpha   90.00
_cell.angle_beta   90.00
_cell.angle_gamma   90.00
#
_symmetry.space_group_name_H-M   'P 1'
#
loop_
_entity.id
_entity.type
_entity.pdbx_description
1 polymer ?
#
loop_
_entity_poly.entity_id
_entity_poly.type
_entity_poly.pdbx_seq_one_letter_code
_entity_poly.pdbx_strand_id
1 'polypeptide(L)'
;MNLASNHKCQGGFTLIELLVALGIFLLVTGAAFTLLGSSQTRYQTESQVLTSFQESRLALDQMVRDVNDAGYPPPTFVGIDFTKFTNTPFAWSPGYTVPTACTIGGSCITPSDFDIIIETNPTPQDPTSQVQWIRYQLQGTTLMRGAALKQVGRDPAMDTAAFLVPLVQNVVNNSSAAQIAQYQAFYPGMFPSGNPVPIFTYLCENSSPPPATVLCSGAGVDNSPKNIRDVIITLIVATPVPDATTGQPRLVQLTGRGRRINPNQ
;
A
#
# COMPACT_ATOMS: atom_id res chain seq x y z
N MET A 1 -73.67 10.53 53.11
CA MET A 1 -72.51 10.14 52.29
C MET A 1 -71.46 11.22 52.46
N ASN A 2 -70.31 10.92 53.08
CA ASN A 2 -69.14 11.82 53.03
C ASN A 2 -67.86 10.97 53.04
N LEU A 3 -67.07 11.16 51.99
CA LEU A 3 -65.85 10.40 51.68
C LEU A 3 -64.74 10.77 52.66
N ALA A 4 -64.14 9.78 53.32
CA ALA A 4 -62.84 9.93 53.94
C ALA A 4 -61.76 9.80 52.85
N SER A 5 -61.29 10.95 52.35
CA SER A 5 -60.06 11.02 51.55
C SER A 5 -58.87 10.75 52.47
N ASN A 6 -58.22 9.61 52.27
CA ASN A 6 -57.04 9.21 53.02
C ASN A 6 -55.81 9.91 52.42
N HIS A 7 -55.55 11.14 52.85
CA HIS A 7 -54.31 11.85 52.51
C HIS A 7 -53.14 11.14 53.21
N LYS A 8 -52.46 10.26 52.48
CA LYS A 8 -51.14 9.76 52.90
C LYS A 8 -50.20 10.96 52.99
N CYS A 9 -49.81 11.29 54.22
CA CYS A 9 -48.79 12.28 54.51
C CYS A 9 -47.47 11.82 53.85
N GLN A 10 -46.98 12.57 52.86
CA GLN A 10 -45.68 12.30 52.26
C GLN A 10 -44.60 12.82 53.22
N GLY A 11 -43.82 11.92 53.80
CA GLY A 11 -42.62 12.29 54.55
C GLY A 11 -41.60 12.92 53.60
N GLY A 12 -41.08 14.10 53.95
CA GLY A 12 -39.97 14.72 53.23
C GLY A 12 -38.67 13.93 53.40
N PHE A 13 -37.71 14.16 52.49
CA PHE A 13 -36.40 13.50 52.53
C PHE A 13 -35.53 14.01 53.67
N THR A 14 -34.81 13.10 54.31
CA THR A 14 -33.80 13.45 55.29
C THR A 14 -32.51 13.91 54.61
N LEU A 15 -31.72 14.76 55.28
CA LEU A 15 -30.42 15.22 54.78
C LEU A 15 -29.45 14.05 54.54
N ILE A 16 -29.57 12.98 55.34
CA ILE A 16 -28.75 11.78 55.19
C ILE A 16 -29.14 10.95 53.96
N GLU A 17 -30.43 10.82 53.63
CA GLU A 17 -30.85 10.17 52.38
C GLU A 17 -30.33 10.92 51.15
N LEU A 18 -30.33 12.25 51.19
CA LEU A 18 -29.79 13.06 50.09
C LEU A 18 -28.28 12.87 49.92
N LEU A 19 -27.52 12.85 51.01
CA LEU A 19 -26.07 12.59 50.97
C LEU A 19 -25.75 11.18 50.46
N VAL A 20 -26.51 10.17 50.91
CA VAL A 20 -26.35 8.79 50.45
C VAL A 20 -26.68 8.67 48.95
N ALA A 21 -27.79 9.27 48.50
CA ALA A 21 -28.18 9.26 47.09
C ALA A 21 -27.12 9.93 46.19
N LEU A 22 -26.56 11.06 46.62
CA LEU A 22 -25.54 11.80 45.88
C LEU A 22 -24.21 11.03 45.86
N GLY A 23 -23.85 10.37 46.95
CA GLY A 23 -22.69 9.46 47.00
C GLY A 23 -22.81 8.28 46.03
N ILE A 24 -23.98 7.63 45.98
CA ILE A 24 -24.24 6.53 45.03
C ILE A 24 -24.20 7.05 43.58
N PHE A 25 -24.81 8.22 43.31
CA PHE A 25 -24.81 8.82 41.98
C PHE A 25 -23.39 9.13 41.50
N LEU A 26 -22.54 9.71 42.35
CA LEU A 26 -21.13 9.99 42.02
C LEU A 26 -20.34 8.72 41.73
N LEU A 27 -20.59 7.64 42.50
CA LEU A 27 -19.95 6.35 42.27
C LEU A 27 -20.34 5.78 40.90
N VAL A 28 -21.64 5.76 40.59
CA VAL A 28 -22.16 5.22 39.32
C VAL A 28 -21.68 6.06 38.13
N THR A 29 -21.73 7.39 38.23
CA THR A 29 -21.24 8.28 37.16
C THR A 29 -19.74 8.16 36.96
N GLY A 30 -18.96 8.06 38.04
CA GLY A 30 -17.52 7.80 37.98
C GLY A 30 -17.21 6.51 37.20
N ALA A 31 -17.91 5.42 37.51
CA ALA A 31 -17.77 4.15 36.79
C ALA A 31 -18.24 4.24 35.32
N ALA A 32 -19.28 5.01 35.03
CA ALA A 32 -19.76 5.21 33.67
C ALA A 32 -18.75 6.00 32.81
N PHE A 33 -18.11 7.04 33.37
CA PHE A 33 -17.12 7.84 32.66
C PHE A 33 -15.83 7.07 32.36
N THR A 34 -15.38 6.17 33.25
CA THR A 34 -14.21 5.31 32.97
C THR A 34 -14.51 4.33 31.83
N LEU A 35 -15.71 3.74 31.81
CA LEU A 35 -16.18 2.90 30.72
C LEU A 35 -16.26 3.67 29.39
N LEU A 36 -16.86 4.87 29.42
CA LEU A 36 -16.97 5.73 28.24
C LEU A 36 -15.59 6.10 27.67
N GLY A 37 -14.65 6.50 28.54
CA GLY A 37 -13.28 6.82 28.12
C GLY A 37 -12.59 5.62 27.46
N SER A 38 -12.70 4.44 28.05
CA SER A 38 -12.14 3.21 27.46
C SER A 38 -12.77 2.85 26.10
N SER A 39 -14.07 3.09 25.95
CA SER A 39 -14.80 2.84 24.70
C SER A 39 -14.39 3.81 23.59
N GLN A 40 -14.24 5.10 23.90
CA GLN A 40 -13.79 6.12 22.95
C GLN A 40 -12.38 5.84 22.44
N THR A 41 -11.44 5.49 23.33
CA THR A 41 -10.06 5.16 22.94
C THR A 41 -10.03 3.95 22.01
N ARG A 42 -10.74 2.87 22.37
CA ARG A 42 -10.84 1.67 21.53
C ARG A 42 -11.44 1.99 20.17
N TYR A 43 -12.49 2.78 20.14
CA TYR A 43 -13.14 3.19 18.89
C TYR A 43 -12.17 3.95 17.97
N GLN A 44 -11.40 4.89 18.51
CA GLN A 44 -10.41 5.64 17.74
C GLN A 44 -9.30 4.74 17.19
N THR A 45 -8.76 3.83 18.00
CA THR A 45 -7.71 2.90 17.55
C THR A 45 -8.21 1.94 16.48
N GLU A 46 -9.40 1.37 16.65
CA GLU A 46 -9.99 0.48 15.64
C GLU A 46 -10.31 1.23 14.34
N SER A 47 -10.78 2.48 14.45
CA SER A 47 -11.00 3.31 13.26
C SER A 47 -9.70 3.55 12.49
N GLN A 48 -8.59 3.85 13.17
CA GLN A 48 -7.30 4.06 12.52
C GLN A 48 -6.78 2.79 11.83
N VAL A 49 -6.97 1.63 12.45
CA VAL A 49 -6.62 0.31 11.89
C VAL A 49 -7.37 0.07 10.59
N LEU A 50 -8.70 0.30 10.60
CA LEU A 50 -9.54 0.12 9.42
C LEU A 50 -9.15 1.07 8.29
N THR A 51 -8.89 2.34 8.59
CA THR A 51 -8.44 3.32 7.59
C THR A 51 -7.14 2.89 6.93
N SER A 52 -6.13 2.49 7.72
CA SER A 52 -4.83 2.04 7.20
C SER A 52 -4.97 0.85 6.25
N PHE A 53 -5.81 -0.14 6.59
CA PHE A 53 -6.02 -1.31 5.73
C PHE A 53 -6.83 -0.99 4.47
N GLN A 54 -7.80 -0.07 4.54
CA GLN A 54 -8.55 0.38 3.37
C GLN A 54 -7.67 1.17 2.40
N GLU A 55 -6.85 2.09 2.91
CA GLU A 55 -5.85 2.83 2.11
C GLU A 55 -4.88 1.87 1.41
N SER A 56 -4.41 0.85 2.13
CA SER A 56 -3.50 -0.17 1.58
C SER A 56 -4.15 -1.00 0.46
N ARG A 57 -5.44 -1.34 0.58
CA ARG A 57 -6.20 -2.03 -0.48
C ARG A 57 -6.40 -1.15 -1.70
N LEU A 58 -6.77 0.12 -1.50
CA LEU A 58 -6.91 1.08 -2.60
C LEU A 58 -5.58 1.29 -3.34
N ALA A 59 -4.48 1.36 -2.59
CA ALA A 59 -3.14 1.45 -3.15
C ALA A 59 -2.75 0.20 -3.95
N LEU A 60 -3.07 -1.00 -3.44
CA LEU A 60 -2.85 -2.25 -4.18
C LEU A 60 -3.64 -2.26 -5.50
N ASP A 61 -4.92 -1.90 -5.47
CA ASP A 61 -5.76 -1.84 -6.66
C ASP A 61 -5.20 -0.83 -7.67
N GLN A 62 -4.70 0.32 -7.20
CA GLN A 62 -4.05 1.31 -8.05
C GLN A 62 -2.77 0.77 -8.70
N MET A 63 -1.90 0.10 -7.94
CA MET A 63 -0.68 -0.51 -8.49
C MET A 63 -1.02 -1.59 -9.54
N VAL A 64 -2.00 -2.45 -9.26
CA VAL A 64 -2.44 -3.49 -10.21
C VAL A 64 -2.96 -2.87 -11.50
N ARG A 65 -3.78 -1.81 -11.42
CA ARG A 65 -4.27 -1.09 -12.61
C ARG A 65 -3.13 -0.49 -13.42
N ASP A 66 -2.22 0.24 -12.77
CA ASP A 66 -1.10 0.87 -13.48
C ASP A 66 -0.22 -0.19 -14.17
N VAL A 67 0.03 -1.34 -13.52
CA VAL A 67 0.77 -2.46 -14.13
C VAL A 67 0.02 -3.07 -15.31
N ASN A 68 -1.30 -3.17 -15.26
CA ASN A 68 -2.10 -3.71 -16.37
C ASN A 68 -2.02 -2.81 -17.61
N ASP A 69 -2.03 -1.50 -17.39
CA ASP A 69 -2.00 -0.46 -18.44
C ASP A 69 -0.57 -0.17 -18.95
N ALA A 70 0.44 -0.81 -18.37
CA ALA A 70 1.85 -0.62 -18.73
C ALA A 70 2.11 -0.87 -20.22
N GLY A 71 2.93 -0.03 -20.84
CA GLY A 71 3.35 -0.17 -22.23
C GLY A 71 2.32 0.29 -23.27
N TYR A 72 1.36 1.12 -22.88
CA TYR A 72 0.41 1.76 -23.79
C TYR A 72 0.62 3.28 -23.88
N PRO A 73 0.60 3.90 -25.08
CA PRO A 73 0.51 3.25 -26.39
C PRO A 73 1.88 2.70 -26.83
N PRO A 74 1.91 1.60 -27.61
CA PRO A 74 3.15 0.92 -27.99
C PRO A 74 4.00 1.76 -28.96
N PRO A 75 5.29 1.44 -29.15
CA PRO A 75 6.16 2.13 -30.12
C PRO A 75 5.64 2.16 -31.56
N THR A 76 4.78 1.20 -31.94
CA THR A 76 4.11 1.16 -33.24
C THR A 76 3.01 2.22 -33.40
N PHE A 77 2.69 2.95 -32.34
CA PHE A 77 1.88 4.16 -32.38
C PHE A 77 2.70 5.25 -33.08
N VAL A 78 2.57 5.26 -34.41
CA VAL A 78 3.44 5.94 -35.38
C VAL A 78 3.53 7.45 -35.08
N GLY A 79 4.65 7.88 -34.51
CA GLY A 79 4.98 9.28 -34.31
C GLY A 79 6.48 9.48 -34.11
N ILE A 80 7.02 10.61 -34.56
CA ILE A 80 8.40 11.03 -34.28
C ILE A 80 8.55 11.61 -32.86
N ASP A 81 7.43 11.75 -32.14
CA ASP A 81 7.38 12.26 -30.78
C ASP A 81 7.49 11.12 -29.76
N PHE A 82 8.70 10.88 -29.26
CA PHE A 82 9.01 9.88 -28.24
C PHE A 82 8.26 10.06 -26.92
N THR A 83 7.59 11.20 -26.73
CA THR A 83 6.79 11.44 -25.54
C THR A 83 5.38 10.87 -25.64
N LYS A 84 4.91 10.51 -26.84
CA LYS A 84 3.54 10.08 -27.09
C LYS A 84 3.36 8.56 -27.07
N PHE A 85 4.44 7.80 -27.06
CA PHE A 85 4.42 6.34 -26.97
C PHE A 85 5.39 5.82 -25.92
N THR A 86 5.13 4.61 -25.43
CA THR A 86 5.97 3.96 -24.42
C THR A 86 7.14 3.28 -25.10
N ASN A 87 8.36 3.45 -24.59
CA ASN A 87 9.54 2.76 -25.10
C ASN A 87 9.57 1.31 -24.64
N THR A 88 9.21 1.08 -23.38
CA THR A 88 9.00 -0.22 -22.77
C THR A 88 7.79 -0.14 -21.85
N PRO A 89 7.32 -1.25 -21.26
CA PRO A 89 6.23 -1.17 -20.29
C PRO A 89 6.69 -0.71 -18.92
N PHE A 90 7.92 -1.08 -18.56
CA PHE A 90 8.56 -0.68 -17.33
C PHE A 90 9.85 0.03 -17.68
N ALA A 91 10.00 1.24 -17.15
CA ALA A 91 11.19 2.03 -17.30
C ALA A 91 12.25 1.57 -16.30
N TRP A 92 13.52 1.91 -16.55
CA TRP A 92 14.63 1.52 -15.69
C TRP A 92 15.58 2.68 -15.44
N SER A 93 16.45 2.50 -14.47
CA SER A 93 17.58 3.40 -14.21
C SER A 93 18.75 2.58 -13.67
N PRO A 94 20.01 2.96 -13.95
CA PRO A 94 20.43 4.07 -14.81
C PRO A 94 20.37 3.74 -16.30
N GLY A 95 20.54 4.76 -17.14
CA GLY A 95 20.76 4.56 -18.58
C GLY A 95 19.51 4.11 -19.32
N TYR A 96 18.38 4.79 -19.07
CA TYR A 96 17.13 4.55 -19.78
C TYR A 96 17.25 4.94 -21.26
N THR A 97 17.72 3.99 -22.06
CA THR A 97 17.87 4.13 -23.52
C THR A 97 17.52 2.81 -24.19
N VAL A 98 16.53 2.81 -25.09
CA VAL A 98 16.23 1.67 -25.96
C VAL A 98 17.33 1.57 -27.03
N PRO A 99 17.83 0.37 -27.40
CA PRO A 99 17.25 -0.96 -27.16
C PRO A 99 17.83 -1.76 -26.00
N THR A 100 18.95 -1.34 -25.42
CA THR A 100 19.68 -2.16 -24.44
C THR A 100 19.27 -1.78 -23.02
N ALA A 101 18.40 -2.60 -22.44
CA ALA A 101 18.02 -2.45 -21.04
C ALA A 101 19.02 -3.11 -20.08
N CYS A 102 18.98 -2.71 -18.82
CA CYS A 102 19.73 -3.34 -17.74
C CYS A 102 19.13 -4.70 -17.32
N THR A 103 19.86 -5.44 -16.49
CA THR A 103 19.43 -6.73 -15.91
C THR A 103 18.78 -6.50 -14.54
N ILE A 104 17.55 -7.00 -14.35
CA ILE A 104 16.81 -6.85 -13.07
C ILE A 104 17.52 -7.65 -11.98
N GLY A 105 17.77 -7.00 -10.83
CA GLY A 105 18.61 -7.55 -9.75
C GLY A 105 20.10 -7.60 -10.06
N GLY A 106 20.54 -7.05 -11.20
CA GLY A 106 21.92 -6.92 -11.62
C GLY A 106 22.32 -5.45 -11.77
N SER A 107 22.35 -4.97 -13.01
CA SER A 107 22.74 -3.58 -13.33
C SER A 107 21.60 -2.57 -13.18
N CYS A 108 20.35 -3.01 -13.04
CA CYS A 108 19.22 -2.11 -12.76
C CYS A 108 19.24 -1.67 -11.29
N ILE A 109 19.13 -0.36 -11.06
CA ILE A 109 18.74 0.20 -9.75
C ILE A 109 17.22 0.12 -9.58
N THR A 110 16.47 0.41 -10.65
CA THR A 110 15.03 0.15 -10.75
C THR A 110 14.76 -0.44 -12.13
N PRO A 111 13.89 -1.45 -12.29
CA PRO A 111 13.09 -2.10 -11.25
C PRO A 111 13.92 -2.89 -10.21
N SER A 112 13.47 -2.91 -8.95
CA SER A 112 14.03 -3.66 -7.81
C SER A 112 12.92 -4.13 -6.87
N ASP A 113 13.25 -4.93 -5.86
CA ASP A 113 12.28 -5.47 -4.88
C ASP A 113 11.34 -4.42 -4.26
N PHE A 114 11.76 -3.15 -4.21
CA PHE A 114 11.03 -2.06 -3.56
C PHE A 114 10.87 -0.80 -4.43
N ASP A 115 11.18 -0.88 -5.73
CA ASP A 115 11.12 0.25 -6.65
C ASP A 115 10.71 -0.22 -8.05
N ILE A 116 9.69 0.40 -8.63
CA ILE A 116 9.26 0.12 -10.00
C ILE A 116 8.85 1.42 -10.68
N ILE A 117 9.18 1.54 -11.96
CA ILE A 117 8.70 2.62 -12.82
C ILE A 117 7.88 2.03 -13.96
N ILE A 118 6.61 2.41 -14.01
CA ILE A 118 5.65 2.00 -15.02
C ILE A 118 5.58 3.09 -16.07
N GLU A 119 5.59 2.70 -17.33
CA GLU A 119 5.48 3.63 -18.44
C GLU A 119 4.13 3.42 -19.15
N THR A 120 3.26 4.42 -19.10
CA THR A 120 1.93 4.36 -19.72
C THR A 120 1.37 5.76 -19.97
N ASN A 121 0.44 5.89 -20.90
CA ASN A 121 -0.41 7.07 -21.04
C ASN A 121 -1.71 6.82 -20.26
N PRO A 122 -1.95 7.53 -19.14
CA PRO A 122 -3.12 7.30 -18.28
C PRO A 122 -4.44 7.80 -18.90
N THR A 123 -4.38 8.69 -19.89
CA THR A 123 -5.57 9.30 -20.50
C THR A 123 -5.45 9.32 -22.02
N PRO A 124 -5.32 8.16 -22.68
CA PRO A 124 -4.97 8.11 -24.10
C PRO A 124 -6.06 8.63 -25.04
N GLN A 125 -7.29 8.80 -24.54
CA GLN A 125 -8.39 9.39 -25.30
C GLN A 125 -8.25 10.91 -25.47
N ASP A 126 -7.44 11.56 -24.63
CA ASP A 126 -7.12 12.98 -24.77
C ASP A 126 -5.96 13.15 -25.76
N PRO A 127 -6.15 13.87 -26.90
CA PRO A 127 -5.09 14.05 -27.90
C PRO A 127 -3.89 14.86 -27.38
N THR A 128 -4.06 15.61 -26.30
CA THR A 128 -2.98 16.37 -25.65
C THR A 128 -2.18 15.52 -24.66
N SER A 129 -2.71 14.36 -24.26
CA SER A 129 -2.07 13.46 -23.31
C SER A 129 -0.69 12.97 -23.79
N GLN A 130 0.16 12.66 -22.83
CA GLN A 130 1.53 12.24 -23.03
C GLN A 130 1.78 11.04 -22.13
N VAL A 131 2.72 10.18 -22.54
CA VAL A 131 3.17 9.09 -21.67
C VAL A 131 3.75 9.66 -20.39
N GLN A 132 3.46 8.98 -19.30
CA GLN A 132 3.97 9.29 -17.97
C GLN A 132 4.81 8.12 -17.47
N TRP A 133 5.83 8.45 -16.70
CA TRP A 133 6.52 7.52 -15.82
C TRP A 133 5.85 7.58 -14.46
N ILE A 134 5.22 6.49 -14.06
CA ILE A 134 4.58 6.33 -12.76
C ILE A 134 5.50 5.47 -11.89
N ARG A 135 6.09 6.06 -10.86
CA ARG A 135 7.01 5.37 -9.96
C ARG A 135 6.35 5.01 -8.66
N TYR A 136 6.60 3.79 -8.21
CA TYR A 136 6.35 3.34 -6.85
C TYR A 136 7.68 3.01 -6.19
N GLN A 137 7.96 3.60 -5.03
CA GLN A 137 9.22 3.40 -4.33
C GLN A 137 8.99 3.37 -2.82
N LEU A 138 9.51 2.34 -2.15
CA LEU A 138 9.56 2.33 -0.69
C LEU A 138 10.67 3.26 -0.19
N GLN A 139 10.31 4.26 0.61
CA GLN A 139 11.24 5.13 1.31
C GLN A 139 11.03 4.97 2.82
N GLY A 140 12.00 4.36 3.50
CA GLY A 140 11.83 3.93 4.89
C GLY A 140 10.65 2.97 5.02
N THR A 141 9.60 3.38 5.73
CA THR A 141 8.36 2.62 5.92
C THR A 141 7.18 3.18 5.12
N THR A 142 7.42 4.10 4.19
CA THR A 142 6.36 4.70 3.37
C THR A 142 6.54 4.30 1.92
N LEU A 143 5.55 3.60 1.36
CA LEU A 143 5.46 3.41 -0.08
C LEU A 143 5.02 4.73 -0.70
N MET A 144 5.88 5.29 -1.53
CA MET A 144 5.65 6.53 -2.26
C MET A 144 5.12 6.22 -3.67
N ARG A 145 4.30 7.13 -4.20
CA ARG A 145 3.89 7.13 -5.61
C ARG A 145 4.15 8.50 -6.21
N GLY A 146 4.64 8.54 -7.44
CA GLY A 146 4.83 9.79 -8.17
C GLY A 146 4.65 9.57 -9.67
N ALA A 147 4.25 10.61 -10.39
CA ALA A 147 4.14 10.56 -11.84
C ALA A 147 4.82 11.77 -12.46
N ALA A 148 5.63 11.54 -13.49
CA ALA A 148 6.26 12.59 -14.28
C ALA A 148 5.93 12.38 -15.77
N LEU A 149 5.76 13.46 -16.51
CA LEU A 149 5.64 13.39 -17.97
C LEU A 149 6.95 12.85 -18.55
N LYS A 150 6.85 11.88 -19.47
CA LYS A 150 8.00 11.30 -20.13
C LYS A 150 8.75 12.35 -20.94
N GLN A 151 10.05 12.45 -20.72
CA GLN A 151 10.91 13.36 -21.49
C GLN A 151 11.96 12.59 -22.30
N VAL A 152 12.31 13.13 -23.47
CA VAL A 152 13.27 12.48 -24.38
C VAL A 152 14.68 12.54 -23.80
N GLY A 153 15.36 11.39 -23.75
CA GLY A 153 16.76 11.29 -23.30
C GLY A 153 16.98 11.52 -21.80
N ARG A 154 15.91 11.54 -21.00
CA ARG A 154 15.96 11.74 -19.55
C ARG A 154 15.87 10.42 -18.79
N ASP A 155 16.42 10.42 -17.58
CA ASP A 155 16.34 9.28 -16.67
C ASP A 155 15.00 9.31 -15.90
N PRO A 156 14.15 8.26 -16.03
CA PRO A 156 12.86 8.19 -15.38
C PRO A 156 12.92 8.26 -13.85
N ALA A 157 13.96 7.68 -13.24
CA ALA A 157 14.09 7.69 -11.79
C ALA A 157 14.43 9.09 -11.27
N MET A 158 15.25 9.85 -12.01
CA MET A 158 15.53 11.25 -11.66
C MET A 158 14.30 12.14 -11.81
N ASP A 159 13.59 12.03 -12.93
CA ASP A 159 12.45 12.91 -13.22
C ASP A 159 11.24 12.62 -12.30
N THR A 160 11.03 11.36 -11.92
CA THR A 160 9.93 11.01 -10.98
C THR A 160 10.22 11.34 -9.52
N ALA A 161 11.50 11.46 -9.12
CA ALA A 161 11.89 11.65 -7.72
C ALA A 161 11.27 12.91 -7.08
N ALA A 162 11.09 13.99 -7.86
CA ALA A 162 10.51 15.24 -7.38
C ALA A 162 8.98 15.19 -7.15
N PHE A 163 8.30 14.17 -7.66
CA PHE A 163 6.85 14.03 -7.62
C PHE A 163 6.36 12.92 -6.69
N LEU A 164 7.27 12.29 -5.94
CA LEU A 164 6.93 11.23 -5.00
C LEU A 164 6.14 11.80 -3.81
N VAL A 165 4.93 11.29 -3.63
CA VAL A 165 4.06 11.57 -2.49
C VAL A 165 3.74 10.28 -1.72
N PRO A 166 3.47 10.35 -0.40
CA PRO A 166 3.07 9.19 0.38
C PRO A 166 1.81 8.52 -0.19
N LEU A 167 1.89 7.21 -0.45
CA LEU A 167 0.75 6.40 -0.87
C LEU A 167 0.28 5.47 0.25
N VAL A 168 1.20 4.73 0.87
CA VAL A 168 0.90 3.84 2.01
C VAL A 168 1.97 4.02 3.08
N GLN A 169 1.55 4.26 4.31
CA GLN A 169 2.43 4.38 5.48
C GLN A 169 2.54 3.05 6.21
N ASN A 170 3.58 2.90 7.04
CA ASN A 170 3.82 1.72 7.88
C ASN A 170 3.96 0.41 7.07
N VAL A 171 4.54 0.50 5.89
CA VAL A 171 4.93 -0.65 5.07
C VAL A 171 6.16 -1.30 5.69
N VAL A 172 6.05 -2.58 6.05
CA VAL A 172 7.06 -3.31 6.84
C VAL A 172 7.80 -4.38 6.03
N ASN A 173 7.56 -4.44 4.71
CA ASN A 173 8.25 -5.35 3.78
C ASN A 173 9.78 -5.36 3.92
N ASN A 174 10.39 -4.19 4.13
CA ASN A 174 11.84 -4.03 4.26
C ASN A 174 12.28 -3.64 5.69
N SER A 175 11.65 -4.26 6.70
CA SER A 175 12.01 -4.04 8.10
C SER A 175 13.37 -4.65 8.45
N SER A 176 13.97 -4.18 9.54
CA SER A 176 15.22 -4.78 10.06
C SER A 176 15.01 -6.24 10.50
N ALA A 177 16.07 -7.04 10.51
CA ALA A 177 16.01 -8.44 10.95
C ALA A 177 15.41 -8.62 12.36
N ALA A 178 15.69 -7.68 13.28
CA ALA A 178 15.12 -7.69 14.63
C ALA A 178 13.60 -7.48 14.62
N GLN A 179 13.10 -6.54 13.80
CA GLN A 179 11.67 -6.31 13.64
C GLN A 179 10.98 -7.50 12.94
N ILE A 180 11.61 -8.06 11.91
CA ILE A 180 11.09 -9.25 11.23
C ILE A 180 10.97 -10.43 12.20
N ALA A 181 11.97 -10.66 13.06
CA ALA A 181 11.89 -11.69 14.09
C ALA A 181 10.72 -11.45 15.07
N GLN A 182 10.46 -10.19 15.45
CA GLN A 182 9.29 -9.84 16.26
C GLN A 182 7.98 -10.14 15.52
N TYR A 183 7.88 -9.80 14.24
CA TYR A 183 6.68 -10.09 13.45
C TYR A 183 6.48 -11.59 13.25
N GLN A 184 7.52 -12.37 12.97
CA GLN A 184 7.44 -13.82 12.81
C GLN A 184 6.95 -14.54 14.06
N ALA A 185 7.23 -14.02 15.25
CA ALA A 185 6.74 -14.58 16.51
C ALA A 185 5.21 -14.60 16.59
N PHE A 186 4.54 -13.65 15.92
CA PHE A 186 3.08 -13.55 15.88
C PHE A 186 2.49 -13.95 14.51
N TYR A 187 3.26 -13.82 13.43
CA TYR A 187 2.87 -14.04 12.03
C TYR A 187 3.94 -14.86 11.28
N PRO A 188 4.11 -16.16 11.60
CA PRO A 188 5.22 -16.97 11.08
C PRO A 188 5.20 -17.14 9.54
N GLY A 189 4.03 -17.05 8.91
CA GLY A 189 3.89 -17.18 7.45
C GLY A 189 4.17 -15.90 6.66
N MET A 190 4.26 -14.73 7.32
CA MET A 190 4.35 -13.44 6.65
C MET A 190 5.78 -13.09 6.21
N PHE A 191 6.78 -13.64 6.90
CA PHE A 191 8.21 -13.52 6.55
C PHE A 191 8.86 -14.91 6.58
N PRO A 192 8.59 -15.80 5.62
CA PRO A 192 8.96 -17.22 5.73
C PRO A 192 10.47 -17.48 5.79
N SER A 193 11.29 -16.59 5.24
CA SER A 193 12.76 -16.71 5.21
C SER A 193 13.47 -15.91 6.30
N GLY A 194 12.73 -15.20 7.17
CA GLY A 194 13.32 -14.24 8.13
C GLY A 194 13.99 -13.03 7.49
N ASN A 195 13.82 -12.84 6.18
CA ASN A 195 14.37 -11.75 5.40
C ASN A 195 13.25 -10.81 4.92
N PRO A 196 13.60 -9.59 4.47
CA PRO A 196 12.67 -8.71 3.76
C PRO A 196 11.90 -9.44 2.66
N VAL A 197 10.62 -9.10 2.53
CA VAL A 197 9.73 -9.64 1.49
C VAL A 197 9.61 -8.60 0.38
N PRO A 198 10.02 -8.89 -0.87
CA PRO A 198 9.90 -7.95 -1.98
C PRO A 198 8.46 -7.44 -2.13
N ILE A 199 8.30 -6.12 -2.31
CA ILE A 199 7.01 -5.56 -2.70
C ILE A 199 6.71 -5.98 -4.13
N PHE A 200 7.71 -5.89 -5.02
CA PHE A 200 7.56 -6.22 -6.42
C PHE A 200 8.36 -7.48 -6.76
N THR A 201 7.66 -8.51 -7.24
CA THR A 201 8.27 -9.70 -7.82
C THR A 201 7.94 -9.75 -9.31
N TYR A 202 8.97 -9.79 -10.15
CA TYR A 202 8.84 -9.68 -11.60
C TYR A 202 8.86 -11.04 -12.27
N LEU A 203 7.86 -11.29 -13.12
CA LEU A 203 7.87 -12.41 -14.05
C LEU A 203 8.07 -11.91 -15.48
N CYS A 204 9.11 -12.41 -16.12
CA CYS A 204 9.48 -12.08 -17.49
C CYS A 204 8.99 -13.17 -18.45
N GLU A 205 8.60 -12.76 -19.65
CA GLU A 205 8.50 -13.69 -20.78
C GLU A 205 9.92 -14.14 -21.17
N ASN A 206 10.14 -15.46 -21.24
CA ASN A 206 11.36 -16.01 -21.79
C ASN A 206 11.14 -16.50 -23.23
N SER A 207 12.18 -16.43 -24.04
CA SER A 207 12.19 -16.88 -25.44
C SER A 207 12.50 -18.39 -25.55
N SER A 208 12.58 -19.11 -24.43
CA SER A 208 12.83 -20.55 -24.40
C SER A 208 11.62 -21.30 -24.96
N PRO A 209 11.78 -22.30 -25.86
CA PRO A 209 10.64 -23.07 -26.35
C PRO A 209 10.17 -24.13 -25.32
N PRO A 210 8.88 -24.23 -24.95
CA PRO A 210 7.78 -23.31 -25.28
C PRO A 210 7.85 -22.01 -24.45
N PRO A 211 7.46 -20.84 -25.02
CA PRO A 211 7.52 -19.56 -24.30
C PRO A 211 6.79 -19.63 -22.98
N ALA A 212 7.48 -19.27 -21.89
CA ALA A 212 6.96 -19.33 -20.55
C ALA A 212 7.16 -17.99 -19.83
N THR A 213 6.29 -17.73 -18.85
CA THR A 213 6.47 -16.63 -17.92
C THR A 213 7.18 -17.18 -16.68
N VAL A 214 8.41 -16.73 -16.45
CA VAL A 214 9.30 -17.20 -15.36
C VAL A 214 9.75 -16.02 -14.52
N LEU A 215 10.29 -16.26 -13.32
CA LEU A 215 10.96 -15.21 -12.55
C LEU A 215 12.04 -14.56 -13.42
N CYS A 216 12.10 -13.23 -13.45
CA CYS A 216 13.06 -12.51 -14.31
C CYS A 216 14.51 -12.93 -14.02
N SER A 217 14.86 -13.22 -12.76
CA SER A 217 16.18 -13.76 -12.40
C SER A 217 16.51 -15.11 -13.07
N GLY A 218 15.50 -15.89 -13.44
CA GLY A 218 15.62 -17.16 -14.18
C GLY A 218 15.40 -17.03 -15.70
N ALA A 219 15.21 -15.82 -16.23
CA ALA A 219 14.91 -15.59 -17.65
C ALA A 219 16.16 -15.52 -18.54
N GLY A 220 17.38 -15.61 -17.98
CA GLY A 220 18.63 -15.59 -18.75
C GLY A 220 18.81 -14.29 -19.53
N VAL A 221 18.98 -14.39 -20.85
CA VAL A 221 19.11 -13.22 -21.75
C VAL A 221 17.86 -12.36 -21.80
N ASP A 222 16.70 -12.91 -21.43
CA ASP A 222 15.43 -12.19 -21.40
C ASP A 222 15.18 -11.47 -20.06
N ASN A 223 16.11 -11.52 -19.11
CA ASN A 223 16.02 -10.78 -17.84
C ASN A 223 16.20 -9.27 -18.09
N SER A 224 15.11 -8.62 -18.47
CA SER A 224 15.06 -7.21 -18.85
C SER A 224 13.71 -6.58 -18.47
N PRO A 225 13.69 -5.30 -18.04
CA PRO A 225 12.47 -4.53 -17.82
C PRO A 225 11.50 -4.54 -19.02
N LYS A 226 12.02 -4.64 -20.24
CA LYS A 226 11.20 -4.77 -21.46
C LYS A 226 10.31 -6.01 -21.42
N ASN A 227 10.83 -7.12 -20.88
CA ASN A 227 10.21 -8.43 -20.97
C ASN A 227 9.30 -8.78 -19.78
N ILE A 228 9.17 -7.88 -18.78
CA ILE A 228 8.26 -8.09 -17.66
C ILE A 228 6.83 -8.22 -18.20
N ARG A 229 6.19 -9.35 -17.86
CA ARG A 229 4.79 -9.64 -18.20
C ARG A 229 3.86 -9.52 -17.02
N ASP A 230 4.31 -9.98 -15.85
CA ASP A 230 3.55 -9.90 -14.62
C ASP A 230 4.39 -9.28 -13.50
N VAL A 231 3.71 -8.51 -12.65
CA VAL A 231 4.27 -8.03 -11.38
C VAL A 231 3.37 -8.55 -10.28
N ILE A 232 3.92 -9.45 -9.46
CA ILE A 232 3.28 -9.86 -8.21
C ILE A 232 3.63 -8.79 -7.17
N ILE A 233 2.60 -8.19 -6.60
CA ILE A 233 2.71 -7.15 -5.59
C ILE A 233 2.36 -7.77 -4.24
N THR A 234 3.30 -7.75 -3.29
CA THR A 234 3.07 -8.21 -1.92
C THR A 234 3.29 -7.06 -0.97
N LEU A 235 2.21 -6.49 -0.44
CA LEU A 235 2.25 -5.35 0.47
C LEU A 235 1.96 -5.82 1.90
N ILE A 236 2.89 -5.58 2.81
CA ILE A 236 2.75 -5.89 4.24
C ILE A 236 2.71 -4.58 5.00
N VAL A 237 1.59 -4.30 5.66
CA VAL A 237 1.34 -3.03 6.35
C VAL A 237 1.04 -3.28 7.81
N ALA A 238 1.73 -2.56 8.67
CA ALA A 238 1.47 -2.53 10.10
C ALA A 238 0.51 -1.38 10.45
N THR A 239 -0.32 -1.58 11.46
CA THR A 239 -1.14 -0.51 12.01
C THR A 239 -0.26 0.48 12.78
N PRO A 240 -0.62 1.79 12.82
CA PRO A 240 0.16 2.78 13.56
C PRO A 240 0.26 2.49 15.07
N VAL A 241 -0.75 1.82 15.62
CA VAL A 241 -0.86 1.48 17.04
C VAL A 241 -0.94 -0.03 17.18
N PRO A 242 -0.20 -0.65 18.12
CA PRO A 242 -0.35 -2.07 18.43
C PRO A 242 -1.71 -2.36 19.07
N ASP A 243 -2.02 -3.64 19.22
CA ASP A 243 -3.22 -4.09 19.93
C ASP A 243 -3.23 -3.57 21.38
N ALA A 244 -4.30 -2.88 21.78
CA ALA A 244 -4.41 -2.26 23.09
C ALA A 244 -4.49 -3.26 24.27
N THR A 245 -4.78 -4.54 24.00
CA THR A 245 -4.92 -5.59 25.01
C THR A 245 -3.65 -6.44 25.10
N THR A 246 -3.08 -6.82 23.95
CA THR A 246 -1.94 -7.74 23.89
C THR A 246 -0.60 -7.04 23.66
N GLY A 247 -0.61 -5.77 23.25
CA GLY A 247 0.59 -5.03 22.84
C GLY A 247 1.21 -5.55 21.54
N GLN A 248 0.55 -6.49 20.86
CA GLN A 248 1.08 -7.12 19.65
C GLN A 248 0.93 -6.18 18.44
N PRO A 249 1.91 -6.18 17.52
CA PRO A 249 1.75 -5.45 16.28
C PRO A 249 0.60 -6.07 15.47
N ARG A 250 -0.22 -5.25 14.82
CA ARG A 250 -1.29 -5.75 13.92
C ARG A 250 -0.83 -5.54 12.48
N LEU A 251 -0.69 -6.63 11.74
CA LEU A 251 -0.23 -6.61 10.36
C LEU A 251 -1.31 -7.13 9.42
N VAL A 252 -1.35 -6.58 8.21
CA VAL A 252 -2.08 -7.13 7.07
C VAL A 252 -1.12 -7.38 5.93
N GLN A 253 -1.24 -8.53 5.28
CA GLN A 253 -0.61 -8.81 4.00
C GLN A 253 -1.67 -8.77 2.91
N LEU A 254 -1.40 -7.98 1.88
CA LEU A 254 -2.22 -7.87 0.69
C LEU A 254 -1.37 -8.31 -0.51
N THR A 255 -1.92 -9.21 -1.33
CA THR A 255 -1.25 -9.68 -2.54
C THR A 255 -2.10 -9.36 -3.75
N GLY A 256 -1.48 -8.78 -4.78
CA GLY A 256 -2.09 -8.50 -6.07
C GLY A 256 -1.19 -8.96 -7.20
N ARG A 257 -1.75 -9.16 -8.39
CA ARG A 257 -0.99 -9.43 -9.60
C ARG A 257 -1.45 -8.49 -10.69
N GLY A 258 -0.57 -7.59 -11.11
CA GLY A 258 -0.75 -6.86 -12.35
C GLY A 258 -0.16 -7.67 -13.50
N ARG A 259 -0.91 -7.80 -14.58
CA ARG A 259 -0.47 -8.43 -15.82
C ARG A 259 -0.58 -7.43 -16.93
N ARG A 260 0.54 -7.11 -17.56
CA ARG A 260 0.52 -6.26 -18.74
C ARG A 260 -0.33 -6.89 -19.84
N ILE A 261 -1.27 -6.11 -20.35
CA ILE A 261 -2.16 -6.51 -21.45
C ILE A 261 -1.44 -6.37 -22.79
N ASN A 262 -0.62 -5.33 -22.93
CA ASN A 262 0.11 -5.03 -24.16
C ASN A 262 1.21 -6.08 -24.44
N PRO A 263 1.41 -6.52 -25.69
CA PRO A 263 2.44 -7.49 -26.04
C PRO A 263 3.85 -6.91 -26.00
N ASN A 264 4.86 -7.77 -25.91
CA ASN A 264 6.25 -7.39 -26.19
C ASN A 264 6.38 -7.00 -27.67
N GLN A 265 6.97 -5.82 -27.93
CA GLN A 265 7.34 -5.37 -29.27
C GLN A 265 8.79 -4.88 -29.23
#